data_AF-A0A6J7DTJ1-F1
#
_entry.id   AF-A0A6J7DTJ1-F1
#
_cell.length_a   1.000
_cell.length_b   1.000
_cell.length_c   1.000
_cell.angle_alpha   90.00
_cell.angle_beta   90.00
_cell.angle_gamma   90.00
#
_symmetry.space_group_name_H-M   'P 1'
#
loop_
_entity.id
_entity.type
_entity.pdbx_description
1 polymer ?
#
loop_
_entity_poly.entity_id
_entity_poly.type
_entity_poly.pdbx_seq_one_letter_code
_entity_poly.pdbx_strand_id
1 'polypeptide(L)'
;MSDQPTFDGMPVKLFSCTPSRLDTWLDCPRKYRYTYIDTPRPPRGGPWAHASMGAAVHNALREWWTKPLEERTTQVGEVLLTKFWRTDGFKDDEQAQRSFVRAKAWITNYLKTVDVNDEPRGLERTVSATTETLSLSGRVDRIDERDGELVIVDYKTGRNAPEVDDVASSRALAIYAVGAARTMRMKCTKVELHHLPSETVVAYDHSPESLNRHIKRAESIAREVQAEALKPESDSNYRPNPSALCGYCDFARICPDASVEPAKPWAVIEKQEL
;
A
#
# COMPACT_ATOMS: atom_id res chain seq x y z
N MET A 1 13.09 -7.88 30.31
CA MET A 1 12.97 -9.06 29.44
C MET A 1 14.25 -9.83 29.57
N SER A 2 14.15 -11.10 29.93
CA SER A 2 15.25 -11.99 30.28
C SER A 2 16.16 -12.20 29.06
N ASP A 3 17.42 -11.78 29.16
CA ASP A 3 18.45 -12.14 28.20
C ASP A 3 18.71 -13.65 28.34
N GLN A 4 18.09 -14.45 27.48
CA GLN A 4 18.44 -15.86 27.35
C GLN A 4 19.75 -15.96 26.55
N PRO A 5 20.72 -16.76 27.02
CA PRO A 5 21.95 -16.97 26.28
C PRO A 5 21.65 -17.60 24.91
N THR A 6 22.26 -17.05 23.87
CA THR A 6 22.16 -17.56 22.51
C THR A 6 23.11 -18.75 22.34
N PHE A 7 22.64 -19.84 21.74
CA PHE A 7 23.45 -21.02 21.40
C PHE A 7 24.07 -20.86 20.01
N ASP A 8 25.26 -21.42 19.82
CA ASP A 8 25.86 -21.57 18.49
C ASP A 8 24.93 -22.35 17.57
N GLY A 9 24.67 -21.79 16.38
CA GLY A 9 23.72 -22.36 15.40
C GLY A 9 22.25 -22.00 15.64
N MET A 10 21.93 -21.13 16.61
CA MET A 10 20.57 -20.59 16.73
C MET A 10 20.13 -19.86 15.46
N PRO A 11 18.90 -20.10 14.97
CA PRO A 11 18.40 -19.45 13.78
C PRO A 11 18.31 -17.94 14.02
N VAL A 12 18.80 -17.18 13.05
CA VAL A 12 18.70 -15.71 13.06
C VAL A 12 17.22 -15.33 13.03
N LYS A 13 16.82 -14.42 13.93
CA LYS A 13 15.45 -13.91 13.96
C LYS A 13 15.10 -13.29 12.61
N LEU A 14 14.04 -13.77 11.98
CA LEU A 14 13.55 -13.23 10.71
C LEU A 14 13.24 -11.74 10.82
N PHE A 15 13.67 -10.98 9.83
CA PHE A 15 13.34 -9.56 9.76
C PHE A 15 11.91 -9.39 9.28
N SER A 16 11.06 -8.87 10.17
CA SER A 16 9.66 -8.59 9.87
C SER A 16 9.52 -7.29 9.10
N CYS A 17 8.97 -7.35 7.89
CA CYS A 17 8.73 -6.17 7.07
C CYS A 17 7.49 -6.28 6.17
N THR A 18 7.00 -5.12 5.77
CA THR A 18 5.96 -4.93 4.77
C THR A 18 6.57 -4.38 3.48
N PRO A 19 5.90 -4.49 2.32
CA PRO A 19 6.34 -3.81 1.10
C PRO A 19 6.61 -2.33 1.35
N SER A 20 5.69 -1.62 2.02
CA SER A 20 5.83 -0.20 2.35
C SER A 20 7.06 0.11 3.21
N ARG A 21 7.46 -0.79 4.13
CA ARG A 21 8.67 -0.63 4.95
C ARG A 21 9.94 -0.72 4.09
N LEU A 22 9.96 -1.60 3.09
CA LEU A 22 11.06 -1.72 2.12
C LEU A 22 11.09 -0.51 1.16
N ASP A 23 9.93 -0.08 0.65
CA ASP A 23 9.81 1.13 -0.16
C ASP A 23 10.33 2.36 0.58
N THR A 24 9.98 2.51 1.86
CA THR A 24 10.43 3.66 2.65
C THR A 24 11.96 3.72 2.79
N TRP A 25 12.63 2.55 2.89
CA TRP A 25 14.09 2.49 2.91
C TRP A 25 14.69 2.96 1.58
N LEU A 26 14.16 2.44 0.46
CA LEU A 26 14.61 2.82 -0.88
C LEU A 26 14.34 4.28 -1.21
N ASP A 27 13.18 4.81 -0.81
CA ASP A 27 12.82 6.22 -0.96
C ASP A 27 13.88 7.10 -0.29
N CYS A 28 14.10 6.88 1.00
CA CYS A 28 15.02 7.67 1.82
C CYS A 28 15.29 6.97 3.16
N PRO A 29 16.51 6.49 3.44
CA PRO A 29 16.89 5.91 4.73
C PRO A 29 16.60 6.84 5.93
N ARG A 30 16.72 8.16 5.77
CA ARG A 30 16.33 9.13 6.80
C ARG A 30 14.83 9.07 7.13
N LYS A 31 13.95 9.01 6.12
CA LYS A 31 12.50 8.82 6.30
C LYS A 31 12.20 7.50 6.99
N TYR A 32 12.93 6.44 6.62
CA TYR A 32 12.82 5.14 7.28
C TYR A 32 13.15 5.22 8.78
N ARG A 33 14.24 5.89 9.15
CA ARG A 33 14.63 6.11 10.55
C ARG A 33 13.52 6.81 11.34
N TYR A 34 13.03 7.94 10.84
CA TYR A 34 11.97 8.72 11.48
C TYR A 34 10.67 7.91 11.63
N THR A 35 10.38 7.02 10.68
CA THR A 35 9.15 6.23 10.70
C THR A 35 9.21 5.02 11.64
N TYR A 36 10.34 4.30 11.63
CA TYR A 36 10.42 2.94 12.18
C TYR A 36 11.44 2.74 13.31
N ILE A 37 12.39 3.65 13.49
CA ILE A 37 13.52 3.48 14.42
C ILE A 37 13.42 4.45 15.59
N ASP A 38 13.30 5.75 15.31
CA ASP A 38 13.35 6.77 16.34
C ASP A 38 12.16 6.66 17.31
N THR A 39 12.47 6.70 18.61
CA THR A 39 11.51 6.62 19.71
C THR A 39 11.87 7.68 20.77
N PRO A 40 10.98 8.62 21.13
CA PRO A 40 9.65 8.84 20.55
C PRO A 40 9.70 9.23 19.06
N ARG A 41 8.65 8.89 18.30
CA ARG A 41 8.61 9.20 16.87
C ARG A 41 8.63 10.72 16.64
N PRO A 42 9.45 11.22 15.70
CA PRO A 42 9.45 12.62 15.34
C PRO A 42 8.07 13.12 14.88
N PRO A 43 7.75 14.41 15.07
CA PRO A 43 6.53 14.99 14.54
C PRO A 43 6.44 14.81 13.02
N ARG A 44 5.30 14.30 12.56
CA ARG A 44 5.02 14.09 11.14
C ARG A 44 3.94 15.06 10.67
N GLY A 45 3.89 15.29 9.36
CA GLY A 45 2.87 16.11 8.71
C GLY A 45 1.45 15.63 9.00
N GLY A 46 0.48 16.54 8.81
CA GLY A 46 -0.94 16.21 8.88
C GLY A 46 -1.38 15.23 7.79
N PRO A 47 -2.60 14.70 7.87
CA PRO A 47 -3.15 13.79 6.87
C PRO A 47 -3.19 14.45 5.49
N TRP A 48 -2.88 13.68 4.44
CA TRP A 48 -2.97 14.13 3.06
C TRP A 48 -4.39 13.92 2.51
N ALA A 49 -4.93 14.90 1.78
CA ALA A 49 -6.29 14.82 1.25
C ALA A 49 -6.51 13.59 0.34
N HIS A 50 -5.53 13.29 -0.54
CA HIS A 50 -5.59 12.12 -1.43
C HIS A 50 -5.59 10.80 -0.66
N ALA A 51 -4.91 10.74 0.50
CA ALA A 51 -4.90 9.56 1.35
C ALA A 51 -6.24 9.38 2.08
N SER A 52 -6.84 10.47 2.57
CA SER A 52 -8.19 10.46 3.15
C SER A 52 -9.24 10.00 2.14
N MET A 53 -9.20 10.55 0.92
CA MET A 53 -10.08 10.16 -0.19
C MET A 53 -9.90 8.69 -0.57
N GLY A 54 -8.66 8.24 -0.77
CA GLY A 54 -8.36 6.84 -1.09
C GLY A 54 -8.85 5.89 0.00
N ALA A 55 -8.60 6.19 1.27
CA ALA A 55 -9.08 5.38 2.38
C ALA A 55 -10.62 5.30 2.42
N ALA A 56 -11.34 6.40 2.16
CA ALA A 56 -12.80 6.37 2.09
C ALA A 56 -13.31 5.45 0.98
N VAL A 57 -12.69 5.51 -0.21
CA VAL A 57 -13.03 4.64 -1.35
C VAL A 57 -12.77 3.16 -1.05
N HIS A 58 -11.59 2.81 -0.52
CA HIS A 58 -11.27 1.41 -0.19
C HIS A 58 -12.22 0.85 0.87
N ASN A 59 -12.51 1.62 1.93
CA ASN A 59 -13.42 1.19 2.99
C ASN A 59 -14.85 0.99 2.46
N ALA A 60 -15.31 1.87 1.56
CA ALA A 60 -16.63 1.75 0.94
C ALA A 60 -16.73 0.48 0.07
N LEU A 61 -15.74 0.22 -0.80
CA LEU A 61 -15.71 -0.97 -1.64
C LEU A 61 -15.60 -2.26 -0.81
N ARG A 62 -14.79 -2.26 0.26
CA ARG A 62 -14.71 -3.39 1.19
C ARG A 62 -16.06 -3.68 1.82
N GLU A 63 -16.71 -2.68 2.42
CA GLU A 63 -17.99 -2.89 3.10
C GLU A 63 -19.10 -3.27 2.10
N TRP A 64 -19.04 -2.75 0.88
CA TRP A 64 -20.00 -3.09 -0.17
C TRP A 64 -19.99 -4.59 -0.47
N TRP A 65 -18.82 -5.22 -0.57
CA TRP A 65 -18.73 -6.67 -0.76
C TRP A 65 -19.27 -7.49 0.42
N THR A 66 -19.33 -6.92 1.63
CA THR A 66 -19.93 -7.61 2.78
C THR A 66 -21.46 -7.55 2.81
N LYS A 67 -22.10 -6.80 1.90
CA LYS A 67 -23.55 -6.69 1.82
C LYS A 67 -24.18 -7.97 1.24
N PRO A 68 -25.42 -8.30 1.64
CA PRO A 68 -26.23 -9.29 0.94
C PRO A 68 -26.30 -8.99 -0.55
N LEU A 69 -26.40 -10.03 -1.38
CA LEU A 69 -26.33 -9.93 -2.84
C LEU A 69 -27.36 -8.94 -3.40
N GLU A 70 -28.57 -8.94 -2.86
CA GLU A 70 -29.68 -8.05 -3.21
C GLU A 70 -29.44 -6.57 -2.86
N GLU A 71 -28.53 -6.29 -1.92
CA GLU A 71 -28.16 -4.94 -1.50
C GLU A 71 -26.93 -4.40 -2.24
N ARG A 72 -26.23 -5.23 -3.02
CA ARG A 72 -25.02 -4.87 -3.78
C ARG A 72 -25.35 -4.01 -5.00
N THR A 73 -25.83 -2.80 -4.74
CA THR A 73 -26.19 -1.79 -5.74
C THR A 73 -25.21 -0.62 -5.73
N THR A 74 -25.16 0.13 -6.83
CA THR A 74 -24.34 1.35 -6.91
C THR A 74 -24.71 2.37 -5.82
N GLN A 75 -26.00 2.51 -5.52
CA GLN A 75 -26.53 3.43 -4.51
C GLN A 75 -26.03 3.11 -3.11
N VAL A 76 -25.95 1.82 -2.75
CA VAL A 76 -25.35 1.40 -1.48
C VAL A 76 -23.86 1.75 -1.45
N GLY A 77 -23.13 1.62 -2.56
CA GLY A 77 -21.74 2.09 -2.66
C GLY A 77 -21.58 3.59 -2.37
N GLU A 78 -22.48 4.43 -2.90
CA GLU A 78 -22.49 5.88 -2.64
C GLU A 78 -22.77 6.22 -1.16
N VAL A 79 -23.71 5.50 -0.54
CA VAL A 79 -24.02 5.65 0.89
C VAL A 79 -22.82 5.25 1.74
N LEU A 80 -22.14 4.16 1.40
CA LEU A 80 -20.93 3.71 2.10
C LEU A 80 -19.78 4.69 1.95
N LEU A 81 -19.61 5.32 0.77
CA LEU A 81 -18.62 6.39 0.62
C LEU A 81 -18.91 7.55 1.58
N THR A 82 -20.17 7.97 1.69
CA THR A 82 -20.60 9.02 2.63
C THR A 82 -20.25 8.65 4.07
N LYS A 83 -20.50 7.39 4.47
CA LYS A 83 -20.17 6.86 5.81
C LYS A 83 -18.68 6.98 6.14
N PHE A 84 -17.80 6.75 5.17
CA PHE A 84 -16.35 6.73 5.37
C PHE A 84 -15.64 8.04 5.01
N TRP A 85 -16.37 9.03 4.48
CA TRP A 85 -15.77 10.28 4.04
C TRP A 85 -15.18 11.08 5.20
N ARG A 86 -13.97 11.60 5.00
CA ARG A 86 -13.25 12.43 5.96
C ARG A 86 -12.69 13.65 5.24
N THR A 87 -12.81 14.81 5.87
CA THR A 87 -12.30 16.10 5.35
C THR A 87 -10.86 16.40 5.79
N ASP A 88 -10.24 15.48 6.51
CA ASP A 88 -8.83 15.52 6.91
C ASP A 88 -7.89 15.77 5.72
N GLY A 89 -7.11 16.84 5.78
CA GLY A 89 -6.08 17.18 4.80
C GLY A 89 -6.54 18.03 3.62
N PHE A 90 -7.86 18.22 3.44
CA PHE A 90 -8.40 19.13 2.44
C PHE A 90 -8.16 20.59 2.82
N LYS A 91 -8.11 21.47 1.82
CA LYS A 91 -7.91 22.90 2.00
C LYS A 91 -9.10 23.56 2.72
N ASP A 92 -10.30 23.21 2.28
CA ASP A 92 -11.58 23.78 2.69
C ASP A 92 -12.72 22.80 2.37
N ASP A 93 -13.93 23.10 2.85
CA ASP A 93 -15.12 22.28 2.62
C ASP A 93 -15.50 22.20 1.13
N GLU A 94 -15.18 23.23 0.35
CA GLU A 94 -15.48 23.27 -1.08
C GLU A 94 -14.64 22.23 -1.84
N GLN A 95 -13.33 22.17 -1.60
CA GLN A 95 -12.46 21.16 -2.19
C GLN A 95 -12.83 19.76 -1.72
N ALA A 96 -13.19 19.60 -0.43
CA ALA A 96 -13.66 18.32 0.09
C ALA A 96 -14.93 17.87 -0.64
N GLN A 97 -15.89 18.77 -0.87
CA GLN A 97 -17.14 18.46 -1.57
C GLN A 97 -16.91 18.11 -3.04
N ARG A 98 -16.07 18.86 -3.77
CA ARG A 98 -15.72 18.54 -5.17
C ARG A 98 -15.05 17.16 -5.28
N SER A 99 -14.15 16.87 -4.35
CA SER A 99 -13.46 15.58 -4.29
C SER A 99 -14.42 14.45 -3.93
N PHE A 100 -15.37 14.68 -3.01
CA PHE A 100 -16.41 13.71 -2.69
C PHE A 100 -17.23 13.34 -3.94
N VAL A 101 -17.66 14.34 -4.73
CA VAL A 101 -18.41 14.12 -5.98
C VAL A 101 -17.59 13.27 -6.97
N ARG A 102 -16.28 13.51 -7.09
CA ARG A 102 -15.38 12.69 -7.92
C ARG A 102 -15.26 11.25 -7.42
N ALA A 103 -14.98 11.05 -6.13
CA ALA A 103 -14.91 9.71 -5.53
C ALA A 103 -16.23 8.94 -5.68
N LYS A 104 -17.35 9.65 -5.56
CA LYS A 104 -18.69 9.09 -5.77
C LYS A 104 -18.85 8.57 -7.19
N ALA A 105 -18.48 9.38 -8.19
CA ALA A 105 -18.52 8.97 -9.60
C ALA A 105 -17.65 7.73 -9.86
N TRP A 106 -16.45 7.68 -9.28
CA TRP A 106 -15.55 6.53 -9.40
C TRP A 106 -16.18 5.23 -8.88
N ILE A 107 -16.74 5.25 -7.66
CA ILE A 107 -17.42 4.08 -7.09
C ILE A 107 -18.62 3.68 -7.95
N THR A 108 -19.46 4.65 -8.33
CA THR A 108 -20.66 4.38 -9.12
C THR A 108 -20.32 3.77 -10.47
N ASN A 109 -19.30 4.26 -11.16
CA ASN A 109 -18.88 3.71 -12.45
C ASN A 109 -18.25 2.33 -12.30
N TYR A 110 -17.32 2.17 -11.35
CA TYR A 110 -16.68 0.88 -11.10
C TYR A 110 -17.70 -0.21 -10.74
N LEU A 111 -18.63 0.06 -9.82
CA LEU A 111 -19.63 -0.92 -9.39
C LEU A 111 -20.63 -1.31 -10.50
N LYS A 112 -20.79 -0.53 -11.58
CA LYS A 112 -21.58 -0.96 -12.76
C LYS A 112 -20.89 -2.08 -13.54
N THR A 113 -19.56 -2.19 -13.44
CA THR A 113 -18.76 -3.18 -14.16
C THR A 113 -18.51 -4.45 -13.35
N VAL A 114 -18.79 -4.42 -12.04
CA VAL A 114 -18.57 -5.53 -11.14
C VAL A 114 -19.68 -6.58 -11.31
N ASP A 115 -19.30 -7.82 -11.56
CA ASP A 115 -20.22 -8.95 -11.39
C ASP A 115 -20.42 -9.21 -9.89
N VAL A 116 -21.63 -8.96 -9.41
CA VAL A 116 -21.98 -9.08 -7.99
C VAL A 116 -21.95 -10.52 -7.48
N ASN A 117 -21.96 -11.51 -8.39
CA ASN A 117 -21.92 -12.94 -8.07
C ASN A 117 -20.50 -13.48 -7.93
N ASP A 118 -19.49 -12.74 -8.42
CA ASP A 118 -18.08 -13.12 -8.30
C ASP A 118 -17.58 -12.81 -6.88
N GLU A 119 -17.96 -13.67 -5.93
CA GLU A 119 -17.69 -13.48 -4.50
C GLU A 119 -16.18 -13.50 -4.21
N PRO A 120 -15.62 -12.42 -3.61
CA PRO A 120 -14.22 -12.42 -3.25
C PRO A 120 -13.91 -13.46 -2.19
N ARG A 121 -12.82 -14.19 -2.39
CA ARG A 121 -12.29 -15.16 -1.41
C ARG A 121 -11.81 -14.47 -0.13
N GLY A 122 -11.35 -13.22 -0.23
CA GLY A 122 -10.89 -12.44 0.90
C GLY A 122 -10.99 -10.93 0.69
N LEU A 123 -11.34 -10.21 1.74
CA LEU A 123 -11.38 -8.74 1.78
C LEU A 123 -10.46 -8.24 2.90
N GLU A 124 -9.62 -7.24 2.59
CA GLU A 124 -8.64 -6.66 3.52
C GLU A 124 -7.87 -7.71 4.34
N ARG A 125 -7.48 -8.81 3.70
CA ARG A 125 -6.84 -9.93 4.39
C ARG A 125 -5.34 -9.70 4.52
N THR A 126 -4.84 -9.92 5.74
CA THR A 126 -3.40 -10.01 5.97
C THR A 126 -2.90 -11.34 5.41
N VAL A 127 -1.95 -11.24 4.48
CA VAL A 127 -1.24 -12.38 3.92
C VAL A 127 0.22 -12.30 4.33
N SER A 128 0.86 -13.46 4.48
CA SER A 128 2.26 -13.53 4.88
C SER A 128 3.03 -14.61 4.15
N ALA A 129 4.33 -14.36 4.02
CA ALA A 129 5.30 -15.29 3.48
C ALA A 129 6.60 -15.17 4.27
N THR A 130 7.21 -16.30 4.61
CA THR A 130 8.52 -16.35 5.25
C THR A 130 9.59 -16.80 4.26
N THR A 131 10.79 -16.23 4.35
CA THR A 131 11.97 -16.80 3.70
C THR A 131 12.94 -17.28 4.77
N GLU A 132 14.14 -17.69 4.38
CA GLU A 132 15.21 -17.99 5.34
C GLU A 132 15.62 -16.76 6.16
N THR A 133 15.36 -15.55 5.65
CA THR A 133 15.81 -14.30 6.28
C THR A 133 14.69 -13.32 6.61
N LEU A 134 13.51 -13.46 5.98
CA LEU A 134 12.41 -12.51 6.11
C LEU A 134 11.11 -13.11 6.63
N SER A 135 10.35 -12.28 7.32
CA SER A 135 8.91 -12.45 7.50
C SER A 135 8.21 -11.29 6.81
N LEU A 136 7.71 -11.55 5.60
CA LEU A 136 6.97 -10.59 4.78
C LEU A 136 5.49 -10.70 5.12
N SER A 137 4.85 -9.56 5.34
CA SER A 137 3.40 -9.48 5.48
C SER A 137 2.83 -8.23 4.82
N GLY A 138 1.55 -8.28 4.51
CA GLY A 138 0.83 -7.14 3.96
C GLY A 138 -0.66 -7.41 3.94
N ARG A 139 -1.43 -6.33 3.75
CA ARG A 139 -2.89 -6.40 3.71
C ARG A 139 -3.33 -6.16 2.27
N VAL A 140 -4.02 -7.14 1.71
CA VAL A 140 -4.54 -7.11 0.33
C VAL A 140 -5.96 -6.56 0.35
N ASP A 141 -6.28 -5.60 -0.53
CA ASP A 141 -7.61 -5.00 -0.60
C ASP A 141 -8.69 -6.05 -0.88
N ARG A 142 -8.50 -6.83 -1.96
CA ARG A 142 -9.41 -7.89 -2.39
C ARG A 142 -8.63 -9.07 -2.95
N ILE A 143 -9.06 -10.28 -2.64
CA ILE A 143 -8.54 -11.53 -3.17
C ILE A 143 -9.71 -12.26 -3.80
N ASP A 144 -9.67 -12.47 -5.11
CA ASP A 144 -10.68 -13.22 -5.86
C ASP A 144 -10.22 -14.66 -6.09
N GLU A 145 -11.15 -15.54 -6.47
CA GLU A 145 -10.87 -16.91 -6.91
C GLU A 145 -11.45 -17.11 -8.30
N ARG A 146 -10.61 -17.38 -9.29
CA ARG A 146 -11.01 -17.60 -10.68
C ARG A 146 -10.35 -18.87 -11.20
N ASP A 147 -11.15 -19.79 -11.74
CA ASP A 147 -10.70 -21.09 -12.24
C ASP A 147 -9.85 -21.90 -11.23
N GLY A 148 -10.17 -21.79 -9.94
CA GLY A 148 -9.44 -22.48 -8.86
C GLY A 148 -8.09 -21.85 -8.49
N GLU A 149 -7.80 -20.65 -9.00
CA GLU A 149 -6.60 -19.88 -8.68
C GLU A 149 -6.97 -18.53 -8.03
N LEU A 150 -6.11 -18.07 -7.12
CA LEU A 150 -6.27 -16.77 -6.47
C LEU A 150 -5.79 -15.64 -7.37
N VAL A 151 -6.51 -14.52 -7.34
CA VAL A 151 -6.12 -13.27 -7.98
C VAL A 151 -6.04 -12.16 -6.93
N ILE A 152 -4.89 -11.49 -6.86
CA ILE A 152 -4.72 -10.30 -6.00
C ILE A 152 -5.32 -9.10 -6.72
N VAL A 153 -6.19 -8.36 -6.06
CA VAL A 153 -6.76 -7.11 -6.57
C VAL A 153 -6.43 -5.98 -5.61
N ASP A 154 -5.83 -4.91 -6.14
CA ASP A 154 -5.50 -3.69 -5.40
C ASP A 154 -6.14 -2.48 -6.09
N TYR A 155 -6.83 -1.67 -5.29
CA TYR A 155 -7.57 -0.51 -5.76
C TYR A 155 -6.65 0.71 -5.84
N LYS A 156 -6.75 1.48 -6.92
CA LYS A 156 -5.97 2.71 -7.11
C LYS A 156 -6.87 3.91 -7.38
N THR A 157 -6.66 4.96 -6.59
CA THR A 157 -7.34 6.27 -6.68
C THR A 157 -6.38 7.40 -7.08
N GLY A 158 -5.20 7.03 -7.60
CA GLY A 158 -4.17 7.97 -8.05
C GLY A 158 -4.58 8.76 -9.29
N ARG A 159 -3.70 9.66 -9.75
CA ARG A 159 -3.96 10.44 -10.98
C ARG A 159 -3.81 9.59 -12.24
N ASN A 160 -2.71 8.84 -12.29
CA ASN A 160 -2.23 8.20 -13.51
C ASN A 160 -2.76 6.78 -13.58
N ALA A 161 -3.34 6.42 -14.72
CA ALA A 161 -3.68 5.03 -14.99
C ALA A 161 -2.41 4.17 -15.01
N PRO A 162 -2.41 2.99 -14.39
CA PRO A 162 -1.26 2.09 -14.41
C PRO A 162 -1.07 1.51 -15.81
N GLU A 163 0.17 1.19 -16.14
CA GLU A 163 0.55 0.38 -17.30
C GLU A 163 0.90 -1.05 -16.86
N VAL A 164 1.04 -1.97 -17.82
CA VAL A 164 1.39 -3.37 -17.53
C VAL A 164 2.70 -3.47 -16.74
N ASP A 165 3.68 -2.63 -17.09
CA ASP A 165 4.98 -2.62 -16.41
C ASP A 165 4.90 -2.15 -14.95
N ASP A 166 3.95 -1.27 -14.61
CA ASP A 166 3.70 -0.85 -13.22
C ASP A 166 3.22 -2.05 -12.38
N VAL A 167 2.33 -2.87 -12.96
CA VAL A 167 1.80 -4.07 -12.30
C VAL A 167 2.90 -5.14 -12.19
N ALA A 168 3.62 -5.41 -13.28
CA ALA A 168 4.66 -6.43 -13.36
C ALA A 168 5.86 -6.16 -12.42
N SER A 169 6.22 -4.89 -12.27
CA SER A 169 7.33 -4.44 -11.43
C SER A 169 6.94 -4.18 -9.97
N SER A 170 5.65 -4.24 -9.64
CA SER A 170 5.17 -3.97 -8.28
C SER A 170 5.59 -5.05 -7.28
N ARG A 171 6.55 -4.69 -6.42
CA ARG A 171 7.00 -5.55 -5.32
C ARG A 171 5.86 -5.88 -4.37
N ALA A 172 4.97 -4.93 -4.10
CA ALA A 172 3.85 -5.12 -3.19
C ALA A 172 2.92 -6.22 -3.69
N LEU A 173 2.49 -6.14 -4.96
CA LEU A 173 1.62 -7.14 -5.57
C LEU A 173 2.28 -8.52 -5.64
N ALA A 174 3.55 -8.60 -6.02
CA ALA A 174 4.28 -9.86 -6.05
C ALA A 174 4.38 -10.51 -4.65
N ILE A 175 4.67 -9.72 -3.61
CA ILE A 175 4.69 -10.20 -2.22
C ILE A 175 3.29 -10.66 -1.79
N TYR A 176 2.23 -9.95 -2.20
CA TYR A 176 0.85 -10.34 -1.89
C TYR A 176 0.47 -11.65 -2.56
N ALA A 177 0.84 -11.88 -3.82
CA ALA A 177 0.59 -13.15 -4.50
C ALA A 177 1.28 -14.32 -3.79
N VAL A 178 2.57 -14.19 -3.47
CA VAL A 178 3.32 -15.21 -2.71
C VAL A 178 2.71 -15.42 -1.32
N GLY A 179 2.33 -14.35 -0.64
CA GLY A 179 1.72 -14.40 0.68
C GLY A 179 0.35 -15.09 0.66
N ALA A 180 -0.51 -14.73 -0.29
CA ALA A 180 -1.84 -15.31 -0.42
C ALA A 180 -1.76 -16.79 -0.75
N ALA A 181 -0.88 -17.18 -1.68
CA ALA A 181 -0.69 -18.58 -2.03
C ALA A 181 -0.34 -19.45 -0.82
N ARG A 182 0.53 -18.96 0.05
CA ARG A 182 0.96 -19.66 1.27
C ARG A 182 -0.09 -19.66 2.36
N THR A 183 -0.71 -18.50 2.58
CA THR A 183 -1.71 -18.30 3.64
C THR A 183 -2.96 -19.13 3.37
N MET A 184 -3.40 -19.19 2.11
CA MET A 184 -4.63 -19.86 1.69
C MET A 184 -4.40 -21.25 1.06
N ARG A 185 -3.13 -21.64 0.86
CA ARG A 185 -2.73 -22.94 0.27
C ARG A 185 -3.35 -23.19 -1.11
N MET A 186 -3.43 -22.15 -1.93
CA MET A 186 -3.97 -22.20 -3.28
C MET A 186 -3.03 -21.45 -4.24
N LYS A 187 -3.02 -21.80 -5.53
CA LYS A 187 -2.12 -21.15 -6.48
C LYS A 187 -2.49 -19.66 -6.61
N CYS A 188 -1.48 -18.78 -6.65
CA CYS A 188 -1.66 -17.35 -6.87
C CYS A 188 -0.46 -16.79 -7.64
N THR A 189 -0.68 -16.46 -8.91
CA THR A 189 0.33 -15.81 -9.76
C THR A 189 -0.19 -14.53 -10.42
N LYS A 190 -1.51 -14.40 -10.54
CA LYS A 190 -2.16 -13.25 -11.17
C LYS A 190 -2.40 -12.12 -10.17
N VAL A 191 -2.08 -10.92 -10.59
CA VAL A 191 -2.30 -9.68 -9.83
C VAL A 191 -2.95 -8.63 -10.73
N GLU A 192 -3.80 -7.80 -10.15
CA GLU A 192 -4.60 -6.79 -10.86
C GLU A 192 -4.56 -5.46 -10.12
N LEU A 193 -4.36 -4.37 -10.88
CA LEU A 193 -4.62 -3.02 -10.41
C LEU A 193 -5.92 -2.52 -11.02
N HIS A 194 -6.87 -2.19 -10.16
CA HIS A 194 -8.15 -1.58 -10.55
C HIS A 194 -8.02 -0.09 -10.33
N HIS A 195 -7.86 0.69 -11.41
CA HIS A 195 -7.73 2.14 -11.34
C HIS A 195 -9.10 2.80 -11.48
N LEU A 196 -9.69 3.18 -10.35
CA LEU A 196 -11.05 3.70 -10.29
C LEU A 196 -11.26 4.98 -11.11
N PRO A 197 -10.29 5.94 -11.15
CA PRO A 197 -10.48 7.19 -11.89
C PRO A 197 -10.56 7.03 -13.41
N SER A 198 -9.84 6.08 -13.99
CA SER A 198 -9.85 5.81 -15.44
C SER A 198 -10.64 4.57 -15.83
N GLU A 199 -11.28 3.91 -14.86
CA GLU A 199 -12.03 2.65 -15.03
C GLU A 199 -11.19 1.53 -15.68
N THR A 200 -9.86 1.62 -15.54
CA THR A 200 -8.92 0.69 -16.18
C THR A 200 -8.56 -0.43 -15.21
N VAL A 201 -8.64 -1.67 -15.67
CA VAL A 201 -8.09 -2.83 -14.99
C VAL A 201 -6.86 -3.30 -15.76
N VAL A 202 -5.72 -3.35 -15.08
CA VAL A 202 -4.47 -3.89 -15.64
C VAL A 202 -4.07 -5.11 -14.86
N ALA A 203 -3.89 -6.22 -15.57
CA ALA A 203 -3.53 -7.50 -14.99
C ALA A 203 -2.10 -7.89 -15.41
N TYR A 204 -1.41 -8.64 -14.55
CA TYR A 204 -0.16 -9.30 -14.87
C TYR A 204 -0.14 -10.70 -14.26
N ASP A 205 0.32 -11.69 -15.03
CA ASP A 205 0.49 -13.07 -14.57
C ASP A 205 1.98 -13.36 -14.38
N HIS A 206 2.36 -13.62 -13.14
CA HIS A 206 3.75 -13.86 -12.79
C HIS A 206 4.17 -15.31 -13.06
N SER A 207 5.31 -15.51 -13.71
CA SER A 207 6.00 -16.80 -13.63
C SER A 207 6.56 -17.04 -12.21
N PRO A 208 6.75 -18.31 -11.79
CA PRO A 208 7.43 -18.63 -10.53
C PRO A 208 8.80 -17.96 -10.40
N GLU A 209 9.56 -17.86 -11.49
CA GLU A 209 10.87 -17.21 -11.52
C GLU A 209 10.74 -15.71 -11.28
N SER A 210 9.70 -15.07 -11.84
CA SER A 210 9.47 -13.63 -11.64
C SER A 210 9.07 -13.30 -10.19
N LEU A 211 8.24 -14.13 -9.55
CA LEU A 211 7.93 -14.01 -8.12
C LEU A 211 9.20 -14.20 -7.29
N ASN A 212 10.01 -15.20 -7.61
CA ASN A 212 11.26 -15.46 -6.90
C ASN A 212 12.25 -14.29 -7.03
N ARG A 213 12.31 -13.61 -8.19
CA ARG A 213 13.13 -12.38 -8.34
C ARG A 213 12.67 -11.26 -7.40
N HIS A 214 11.36 -11.06 -7.26
CA HIS A 214 10.81 -10.07 -6.31
C HIS A 214 11.16 -10.41 -4.87
N ILE A 215 11.05 -11.69 -4.47
CA ILE A 215 11.44 -12.15 -3.14
C ILE A 215 12.93 -11.94 -2.89
N LYS A 216 13.82 -12.34 -3.80
CA LYS A 216 15.27 -12.13 -3.67
C LYS A 216 15.64 -10.65 -3.57
N ARG A 217 14.94 -9.77 -4.30
CA ARG A 217 15.14 -8.32 -4.20
C ARG A 217 14.71 -7.80 -2.83
N ALA A 218 13.58 -8.27 -2.31
CA ALA A 218 13.14 -7.93 -0.95
C ALA A 218 14.16 -8.39 0.11
N GLU A 219 14.72 -9.60 -0.03
CA GLU A 219 15.80 -10.10 0.84
C GLU A 219 17.05 -9.23 0.78
N SER A 220 17.45 -8.78 -0.41
CA SER A 220 18.60 -7.88 -0.55
C SER A 220 18.40 -6.56 0.22
N ILE A 221 17.25 -5.91 0.00
CA ILE A 221 16.92 -4.64 0.67
C ILE A 221 16.88 -4.85 2.18
N ALA A 222 16.25 -5.92 2.63
CA ALA A 222 16.14 -6.19 4.05
C ALA A 222 17.49 -6.53 4.71
N ARG A 223 18.44 -7.12 3.98
CA ARG A 223 19.83 -7.29 4.46
C ARG A 223 20.54 -5.95 4.59
N GLU A 224 20.37 -5.05 3.64
CA GLU A 224 20.90 -3.67 3.73
C GLU A 224 20.32 -2.95 4.95
N VAL A 225 19.00 -3.00 5.12
CA VAL A 225 18.30 -2.44 6.28
C VAL A 225 18.83 -3.04 7.58
N GLN A 226 19.03 -4.36 7.67
CA GLN A 226 19.56 -4.96 8.89
C GLN A 226 21.02 -4.55 9.15
N ALA A 227 21.87 -4.53 8.12
CA ALA A 227 23.27 -4.15 8.27
C ALA A 227 23.43 -2.70 8.74
N GLU A 228 22.57 -1.80 8.27
CA GLU A 228 22.65 -0.37 8.57
C GLU A 228 21.83 0.02 9.80
N ALA A 229 20.61 -0.50 9.94
CA ALA A 229 19.66 -0.08 10.98
C ALA A 229 19.94 -0.66 12.37
N LEU A 230 20.75 -1.72 12.48
CA LEU A 230 21.17 -2.28 13.78
C LEU A 230 22.13 -1.37 14.56
N LYS A 231 22.54 -0.21 14.01
CA LYS A 231 23.35 0.80 14.71
C LYS A 231 22.59 2.13 14.79
N PRO A 232 21.51 2.22 15.60
CA PRO A 232 20.64 3.41 15.69
C PRO A 232 21.38 4.68 16.14
N GLU A 233 22.49 4.51 16.86
CA GLU A 233 23.38 5.58 17.33
C GLU A 233 24.02 6.39 16.18
N SER A 234 24.12 5.81 14.98
CA SER A 234 24.91 6.35 13.88
C SER A 234 24.03 7.02 12.83
N ASP A 235 24.01 8.35 12.84
CA ASP A 235 23.26 9.14 11.86
C ASP A 235 23.68 8.87 10.41
N SER A 236 24.94 8.46 10.20
CA SER A 236 25.55 8.16 8.90
C SER A 236 25.01 6.90 8.23
N ASN A 237 24.30 6.03 8.96
CA ASN A 237 23.64 4.84 8.42
C ASN A 237 22.24 5.12 7.86
N TYR A 238 21.74 6.35 8.03
CA TYR A 238 20.42 6.75 7.55
C TYR A 238 20.57 7.94 6.63
N ARG A 239 21.42 7.79 5.61
CA ARG A 239 21.74 8.88 4.69
C ARG A 239 20.47 9.41 4.03
N PRO A 240 20.25 10.74 4.02
CA PRO A 240 19.12 11.31 3.30
C PRO A 240 19.28 11.04 1.80
N ASN A 241 18.15 10.93 1.11
CA ASN A 241 18.09 10.84 -0.35
C ASN A 241 17.22 11.98 -0.89
N PRO A 242 17.73 13.22 -0.95
CA PRO A 242 16.94 14.38 -1.32
C PRO A 242 16.47 14.29 -2.78
N SER A 243 15.18 14.50 -3.02
CA SER A 243 14.57 14.44 -4.34
C SER A 243 13.29 15.27 -4.39
N ALA A 244 12.62 15.31 -5.55
CA ALA A 244 11.29 15.94 -5.66
C ALA A 244 10.26 15.32 -4.67
N LEU A 245 10.47 14.08 -4.22
CA LEU A 245 9.62 13.42 -3.22
C LEU A 245 9.73 14.06 -1.84
N CYS A 246 10.77 14.84 -1.55
CA CYS A 246 10.87 15.59 -0.29
C CYS A 246 9.66 16.51 -0.09
N GLY A 247 9.09 17.07 -1.15
CA GLY A 247 7.89 17.92 -1.06
C GLY A 247 6.67 17.17 -0.53
N TYR A 248 6.63 15.84 -0.67
CA TYR A 248 5.54 14.98 -0.22
C TYR A 248 5.91 14.11 0.99
N CYS A 249 7.10 14.31 1.57
CA CYS A 249 7.54 13.57 2.74
C CYS A 249 6.89 14.15 4.00
N ASP A 250 6.27 13.29 4.81
CA ASP A 250 5.63 13.68 6.08
C ASP A 250 6.61 14.37 7.06
N PHE A 251 7.91 14.12 6.94
CA PHE A 251 8.94 14.69 7.82
C PHE A 251 9.66 15.90 7.21
N ALA A 252 9.28 16.35 6.02
CA ALA A 252 10.01 17.40 5.30
C ALA A 252 10.12 18.71 6.08
N ARG A 253 9.15 19.01 6.97
CA ARG A 253 9.17 20.21 7.83
C ARG A 253 10.23 20.18 8.94
N ILE A 254 10.70 19.00 9.32
CA ILE A 254 11.71 18.81 10.37
C ILE A 254 13.03 18.24 9.84
N CYS A 255 13.06 17.86 8.55
CA CYS A 255 14.22 17.24 7.94
C CYS A 255 15.18 18.33 7.45
N PRO A 256 16.42 18.40 7.96
CA PRO A 256 17.39 19.41 7.54
C PRO A 256 17.84 19.23 6.08
N ASP A 257 17.71 18.00 5.55
CA ASP A 257 18.16 17.62 4.20
C ASP A 257 17.06 17.69 3.13
N ALA A 258 15.88 18.24 3.45
CA ALA A 258 14.78 18.36 2.48
C ALA A 258 15.18 19.28 1.33
N SER A 259 15.17 18.78 0.09
CA SER A 259 15.62 19.53 -1.10
C SER A 259 14.59 20.47 -1.71
N VAL A 260 13.33 20.40 -1.27
CA VAL A 260 12.23 21.24 -1.78
C VAL A 260 11.28 21.61 -0.64
N GLU A 261 10.53 22.70 -0.82
CA GLU A 261 9.54 23.13 0.16
C GLU A 261 8.43 22.06 0.33
N PRO A 262 8.03 21.74 1.57
CA PRO A 262 6.94 20.79 1.81
C PRO A 262 5.63 21.25 1.18
N ALA A 263 5.05 20.42 0.32
CA ALA A 263 3.76 20.66 -0.29
C ALA A 263 2.65 20.73 0.77
N LYS A 264 1.59 21.47 0.46
CA LYS A 264 0.39 21.49 1.30
C LYS A 264 -0.34 20.14 1.19
N PRO A 265 -1.00 19.66 2.25
CA PRO A 265 -1.69 18.36 2.26
C PRO A 265 -2.74 18.15 1.15
N TRP A 266 -3.31 19.24 0.64
CA TRP A 266 -4.30 19.24 -0.44
C TRP A 266 -3.73 19.36 -1.86
N ALA A 267 -2.43 19.68 -2.01
CA ALA A 267 -1.84 20.08 -3.30
C ALA A 267 -1.87 18.96 -4.36
N VAL A 268 -1.88 17.69 -3.93
CA VAL A 268 -1.98 16.54 -4.86
C VAL A 268 -3.36 16.51 -5.52
N ILE A 269 -4.43 16.69 -4.74
CA ILE A 269 -5.80 16.67 -5.26
C ILE A 269 -6.03 17.86 -6.19
N GLU A 270 -5.58 19.06 -5.81
CA GLU A 270 -5.70 20.28 -6.62
C GLU A 270 -5.06 20.10 -8.01
N LYS A 271 -3.90 19.44 -8.09
CA LYS A 271 -3.26 19.12 -9.37
C LYS A 271 -4.05 18.10 -10.20
N GLN A 272 -4.85 17.24 -9.58
CA GLN A 272 -5.72 16.29 -10.30
C GLN A 272 -7.03 16.93 -10.79
N GLU A 273 -7.40 18.10 -10.27
CA GLU A 273 -8.55 18.89 -10.74
C GLU A 273 -8.23 19.68 -12.01
N LEU A 274 -6.94 19.86 -12.34
CA LEU A 274 -6.40 20.51 -13.54
C LEU A 274 -6.03 19.48 -14.62
#